data_AF-A0A934NXM8-F1
#
_entry.id   AF-A0A934NXM8-F1
#
_cell.length_a   1.000
_cell.length_b   1.000
_cell.length_c   1.000
_cell.angle_alpha   90.00
_cell.angle_beta   90.00
_cell.angle_gamma   90.00
#
_symmetry.space_group_name_H-M   'P 1'
#
loop_
_entity.id
_entity.type
_entity.pdbx_description
1 polymer ?
#
loop_
_entity_poly.entity_id
_entity_poly.type
_entity_poly.pdbx_seq_one_letter_code
_entity_poly.pdbx_strand_id
1 'polypeptide(L)'
;MHMLVKRSIACVFAAGAVAAAPVAFSGTASAEPWGCTTTPVVGTSAFSECAGDGWHRVHITCWNWWGSSGGFYERWGNPAFGRQQSWSSCDVPFSLRSWNVTF
;
A
#
# COMPACT_ATOMS: atom_id res chain seq x y z
N MET A 1 40.24 30.61 -11.11
CA MET A 1 39.24 29.64 -11.63
C MET A 1 39.21 28.46 -10.67
N HIS A 2 38.24 28.42 -9.75
CA HIS A 2 38.10 27.32 -8.79
C HIS A 2 36.81 26.54 -9.13
N MET A 3 36.95 25.34 -9.68
CA MET A 3 35.85 24.37 -9.83
C MET A 3 36.03 23.29 -8.76
N LEU A 4 35.21 23.35 -7.72
CA LEU A 4 35.10 22.31 -6.70
C LEU A 4 33.60 22.01 -6.57
N VAL A 5 33.10 21.13 -7.45
CA VAL A 5 31.76 20.56 -7.33
C VAL A 5 31.91 19.16 -6.73
N LYS A 6 31.94 19.09 -5.40
CA LYS A 6 31.48 17.91 -4.66
C LYS A 6 29.98 18.10 -4.47
N ARG A 7 29.15 17.37 -5.22
CA ARG A 7 27.72 17.25 -4.91
C ARG A 7 27.46 15.92 -4.22
N SER A 8 27.34 16.07 -2.92
CA SER A 8 26.92 15.16 -1.89
C SER A 8 25.64 14.39 -2.25
N ILE A 9 25.63 13.15 -1.78
CA ILE A 9 24.50 12.23 -1.66
C ILE A 9 23.29 12.96 -1.10
N ALA A 10 22.18 12.98 -1.85
CA ALA A 10 20.91 13.50 -1.39
C ALA A 10 20.04 12.34 -0.88
N CYS A 11 20.29 11.89 0.34
CA CYS A 11 19.28 11.20 1.13
C CYS A 11 18.34 12.27 1.69
N VAL A 12 17.18 12.46 1.08
CA VAL A 12 16.10 13.28 1.65
C VAL A 12 14.95 12.36 2.02
N PHE A 13 14.96 11.95 3.29
CA PHE A 13 13.77 11.51 4.00
C PHE A 13 12.85 12.74 4.14
N ALA A 14 11.83 12.83 3.29
CA ALA A 14 10.77 13.81 3.45
C ALA A 14 9.65 13.22 4.29
N ALA A 15 9.82 13.27 5.62
CA ALA A 15 8.72 13.24 6.55
C ALA A 15 8.00 14.60 6.47
N GLY A 16 6.71 14.60 6.12
CA GLY A 16 5.86 15.80 6.20
C GLY A 16 5.23 16.20 4.86
N ALA A 17 4.16 15.52 4.47
CA ALA A 17 3.16 16.06 3.55
C ALA A 17 1.77 15.62 4.03
N VAL A 18 1.31 16.27 5.10
CA VAL A 18 -0.11 16.50 5.35
C VAL A 18 -0.60 17.44 4.24
N ALA A 19 -0.91 16.87 3.09
CA ALA A 19 -1.65 17.52 2.03
C ALA A 19 -2.75 16.55 1.61
N ALA A 20 -3.99 16.94 1.94
CA ALA A 20 -5.20 16.31 1.45
C ALA A 20 -5.25 16.45 -0.09
N ALA A 21 -4.54 15.56 -0.77
CA ALA A 21 -4.75 15.29 -2.16
C ALA A 21 -5.74 14.12 -2.22
N PRO A 22 -6.98 14.31 -2.70
CA PRO A 22 -7.70 13.20 -3.31
C PRO A 22 -6.97 12.93 -4.63
N VAL A 23 -5.77 12.36 -4.55
CA VAL A 23 -5.27 11.57 -5.67
C VAL A 23 -6.30 10.47 -5.75
N ALA A 24 -7.19 10.58 -6.74
CA ALA A 24 -8.14 9.57 -7.10
C ALA A 24 -7.34 8.32 -7.51
N PHE A 25 -6.86 7.59 -6.51
CA PHE A 25 -6.47 6.21 -6.64
C PHE A 25 -7.78 5.49 -6.93
N SER A 26 -8.06 5.34 -8.22
CA SER A 26 -9.15 4.52 -8.77
C SER A 26 -8.86 3.05 -8.51
N GLY A 27 -8.65 2.69 -7.25
CA GLY A 27 -8.66 1.31 -6.80
C GLY A 27 -10.06 1.01 -6.31
N THR A 28 -10.62 -0.08 -6.81
CA THR A 28 -11.90 -0.56 -6.32
C THR A 28 -11.68 -1.10 -4.92
N ALA A 29 -12.11 -0.34 -3.91
CA ALA A 29 -12.35 -0.89 -2.59
C ALA A 29 -13.36 -2.03 -2.77
N SER A 30 -12.91 -3.25 -2.55
CA SER A 30 -13.78 -4.41 -2.64
C SER A 30 -14.56 -4.53 -1.34
N ALA A 31 -15.82 -4.99 -1.44
CA ALA A 31 -16.82 -5.04 -0.38
C ALA A 31 -16.26 -5.45 0.99
N GLU A 32 -16.88 -4.99 2.08
CA GLU A 32 -16.62 -5.42 3.47
C GLU A 32 -17.37 -6.71 3.82
N PRO A 33 -16.79 -7.90 3.62
CA PRO A 33 -17.32 -9.14 4.15
C PRO A 33 -17.27 -9.12 5.68
N TRP A 34 -18.39 -9.46 6.30
CA TRP A 34 -18.47 -9.92 7.71
C TRP A 34 -17.92 -8.92 8.74
N GLY A 35 -18.07 -7.61 8.48
CA GLY A 35 -17.63 -6.56 9.40
C GLY A 35 -16.13 -6.31 9.37
N CYS A 36 -15.45 -6.68 8.27
CA CYS A 36 -14.06 -6.38 8.02
C CYS A 36 -13.91 -5.22 7.06
N THR A 37 -13.17 -4.20 7.49
CA THR A 37 -12.83 -3.03 6.68
C THR A 37 -11.45 -3.21 6.07
N THR A 38 -11.26 -2.75 4.82
CA THR A 38 -9.94 -2.63 4.23
C THR A 38 -9.63 -1.20 3.90
N THR A 39 -8.53 -0.70 4.45
CA THR A 39 -8.13 0.69 4.35
C THR A 39 -6.81 0.78 3.58
N PRO A 40 -6.78 1.46 2.42
CA PRO A 40 -5.54 1.76 1.73
C PRO A 40 -4.78 2.88 2.44
N VAL A 41 -3.46 2.82 2.38
CA VAL A 41 -2.54 3.80 2.95
C VAL A 41 -1.69 4.35 1.81
N VAL A 42 -1.96 5.60 1.44
CA VAL A 42 -1.16 6.44 0.53
C VAL A 42 -0.82 5.76 -0.81
N GLY A 43 -1.67 4.84 -1.30
CA GLY A 43 -1.44 4.13 -2.56
C GLY A 43 -0.19 3.22 -2.55
N THR A 44 0.34 2.88 -1.37
CA THR A 44 1.54 2.05 -1.19
C THR A 44 1.24 0.76 -0.43
N SER A 45 0.30 0.80 0.50
CA SER A 45 -0.06 -0.35 1.34
C SER A 45 -1.55 -0.37 1.59
N ALA A 46 -2.05 -1.49 2.10
CA ALA A 46 -3.39 -1.58 2.63
C ALA A 46 -3.39 -2.47 3.87
N PHE A 47 -4.38 -2.23 4.73
CA PHE A 47 -4.62 -3.07 5.89
C PHE A 47 -6.07 -3.48 5.99
N SER A 48 -6.30 -4.63 6.58
CA SER A 48 -7.62 -5.09 6.98
C SER A 48 -7.76 -5.06 8.50
N GLU A 49 -8.94 -4.66 8.97
CA GLU A 49 -9.35 -4.74 10.38
C GLU A 49 -10.78 -5.27 10.46
N CYS A 50 -10.98 -6.33 11.25
CA CYS A 50 -12.25 -7.01 11.42
C CYS A 50 -12.87 -6.75 12.80
N ALA A 51 -14.19 -6.57 12.84
CA ALA A 51 -14.91 -6.39 14.10
C ALA A 51 -15.18 -7.70 14.86
N GLY A 52 -15.20 -8.84 14.15
CA GLY A 52 -15.56 -10.17 14.67
C GLY A 52 -14.40 -11.16 14.72
N ASP A 53 -14.66 -12.32 15.33
CA ASP A 53 -13.71 -13.43 15.43
C ASP A 53 -13.64 -14.21 14.11
N GLY A 54 -12.45 -14.25 13.52
CA GLY A 54 -12.20 -14.93 12.25
C GLY A 54 -10.77 -14.72 11.76
N TRP A 55 -10.26 -15.69 11.01
CA TRP A 55 -9.03 -15.50 10.26
C TRP A 55 -9.30 -14.56 9.11
N HIS A 56 -8.43 -13.58 8.93
CA HIS A 56 -8.52 -12.66 7.82
C HIS A 56 -7.12 -12.23 7.39
N ARG A 57 -6.97 -11.91 6.11
CA ARG A 57 -5.75 -11.37 5.54
C ARG A 57 -6.08 -10.42 4.39
N VAL A 58 -5.32 -9.34 4.28
CA VAL A 58 -5.44 -8.41 3.16
C VAL A 58 -4.76 -8.99 1.93
N HIS A 59 -5.41 -8.85 0.79
CA HIS A 59 -4.89 -9.16 -0.53
C HIS A 59 -4.78 -7.84 -1.30
N ILE A 60 -3.59 -7.52 -1.78
CA ILE A 60 -3.36 -6.32 -2.57
C ILE A 60 -2.85 -6.69 -3.95
N THR A 61 -3.32 -5.97 -4.96
CA THR A 61 -2.72 -5.97 -6.29
C THR A 61 -1.96 -4.68 -6.50
N CYS A 62 -0.70 -4.82 -6.88
CA CYS A 62 0.24 -3.75 -7.10
C CYS A 62 0.64 -3.68 -8.58
N TRP A 63 0.96 -2.49 -9.06
CA TRP A 63 1.45 -2.26 -10.41
C TRP A 63 2.93 -1.92 -10.43
N ASN A 64 3.72 -2.81 -11.00
CA ASN A 64 5.11 -2.56 -11.32
C ASN A 64 5.18 -1.77 -12.64
N TRP A 65 5.46 -0.47 -12.56
CA TRP A 65 5.70 0.39 -13.72
C TRP A 65 7.20 0.58 -14.03
N TRP A 66 8.12 0.25 -13.12
CA TRP A 66 9.57 0.45 -13.35
C TRP A 66 10.18 -0.68 -14.21
N GLY A 67 9.63 -1.89 -14.13
CA GLY A 67 10.12 -3.06 -14.86
C GLY A 67 9.84 -2.95 -16.35
N SER A 68 10.77 -3.41 -17.18
CA SER A 68 10.70 -3.36 -18.65
C SER A 68 9.45 -3.99 -19.27
N SER A 69 8.65 -4.70 -18.48
CA SER A 69 7.42 -5.41 -18.87
C SER A 69 6.15 -4.92 -18.18
N GLY A 70 6.20 -3.81 -17.40
CA GLY A 70 5.03 -3.11 -16.86
C GLY A 70 3.88 -4.04 -16.43
N GLY A 71 3.96 -4.67 -15.25
CA GLY A 71 3.07 -5.78 -14.87
C GLY A 71 2.30 -5.56 -13.56
N PHE A 72 1.20 -6.28 -13.39
CA PHE A 72 0.52 -6.38 -12.10
C PHE A 72 1.10 -7.56 -11.31
N TYR A 73 1.29 -7.38 -10.01
CA TYR A 73 1.68 -8.44 -9.09
C TYR A 73 0.80 -8.39 -7.84
N GLU A 74 0.60 -9.54 -7.23
CA GLU A 74 -0.23 -9.70 -6.05
C GLU A 74 0.64 -9.91 -4.82
N ARG A 75 0.21 -9.36 -3.68
CA ARG A 75 0.82 -9.59 -2.37
C ARG A 75 -0.26 -9.88 -1.35
N TRP A 76 0.03 -10.87 -0.53
CA TRP A 76 -0.80 -11.25 0.60
C TRP A 76 -0.20 -10.66 1.87
N GLY A 77 -1.06 -10.12 2.72
CA GLY A 77 -0.71 -9.74 4.08
C GLY A 77 -0.57 -10.95 4.98
N ASN A 78 -0.02 -10.72 6.16
CA ASN A 78 0.07 -11.75 7.17
C ASN A 78 -1.33 -12.11 7.68
N PRO A 79 -1.68 -13.40 7.84
CA PRO A 79 -2.95 -13.78 8.45
C PRO A 79 -3.05 -13.23 9.87
N ALA A 80 -4.16 -12.56 10.16
CA ALA A 80 -4.50 -11.98 11.44
C ALA A 80 -5.80 -12.62 11.95
N PHE A 81 -5.95 -12.71 13.27
CA PHE A 81 -7.15 -13.30 13.88
C PHE A 81 -7.94 -12.26 14.66
N GLY A 82 -9.26 -12.29 14.48
CA GLY A 82 -10.19 -11.43 15.23
C GLY A 82 -9.99 -9.95 14.88
N ARG A 83 -9.84 -9.11 15.91
CA ARG A 83 -9.63 -7.65 15.79
C ARG A 83 -8.20 -7.23 15.46
N GLN A 84 -7.32 -8.18 15.19
CA GLN A 84 -5.95 -7.86 14.78
C GLN A 84 -5.94 -7.24 13.39
N GLN A 85 -4.93 -6.44 13.09
CA GLN A 85 -4.77 -5.87 11.76
C GLN A 85 -3.84 -6.74 10.92
N SER A 86 -4.26 -7.04 9.69
CA SER A 86 -3.41 -7.64 8.68
C SER A 86 -2.92 -6.56 7.73
N TRP A 87 -1.62 -6.48 7.50
CA TRP A 87 -0.99 -5.46 6.64
C TRP A 87 -0.26 -6.07 5.46
N SER A 88 -0.29 -5.39 4.31
CA SER A 88 0.56 -5.67 3.15
C SER A 88 0.92 -4.40 2.39
N SER A 89 2.08 -4.37 1.75
CA SER A 89 2.59 -3.21 1.01
C SER A 89 3.18 -3.61 -0.33
N CYS A 90 3.02 -2.72 -1.32
CA CYS A 90 3.71 -2.79 -2.59
C CYS A 90 5.20 -2.39 -2.43
N ASP A 91 6.05 -2.92 -3.29
CA ASP A 91 7.49 -2.60 -3.33
C ASP A 91 7.79 -1.20 -3.88
N VAL A 92 6.82 -0.60 -4.58
CA VAL A 92 6.91 0.74 -5.16
C VAL A 92 5.83 1.65 -4.59
N PRO A 93 6.12 2.93 -4.37
CA PRO A 93 5.10 3.87 -3.95
C PRO A 93 4.11 4.13 -5.09
N PHE A 94 2.85 4.42 -4.73
CA PHE A 94 1.76 4.76 -5.65
C PHE A 94 1.41 3.67 -6.68
N SER A 95 1.77 2.42 -6.40
CA SER A 95 1.46 1.28 -7.25
C SER A 95 0.24 0.48 -6.80
N LEU A 96 -0.36 0.78 -5.65
CA LEU A 96 -1.52 0.04 -5.15
C LEU A 96 -2.71 0.23 -6.11
N ARG A 97 -3.26 -0.87 -6.61
CA ARG A 97 -4.35 -0.88 -7.60
C ARG A 97 -5.65 -1.42 -7.03
N SER A 98 -5.59 -2.49 -6.28
CA SER A 98 -6.76 -3.02 -5.59
C SER A 98 -6.34 -3.57 -4.25
N TRP A 99 -7.29 -3.60 -3.33
CA TRP A 99 -7.16 -4.18 -2.02
C TRP A 99 -8.49 -4.87 -1.69
N ASN A 100 -8.38 -6.08 -1.15
CA ASN A 100 -9.51 -6.90 -0.77
C ASN A 100 -9.15 -7.67 0.50
N VAL A 101 -10.14 -8.09 1.29
CA VAL A 101 -9.91 -8.96 2.44
C VAL A 101 -10.37 -10.37 2.11
N THR A 102 -9.54 -11.33 2.48
CA THR A 102 -9.82 -12.77 2.36
C THR A 102 -9.75 -13.43 3.73
N PHE A 103 -10.36 -14.59 3.86
CA PHE A 103 -10.54 -15.31 5.11
C PHE A 103 -10.14 -16.77 4.94
#